data_AF-A0A194WS85-F1
#
_entry.id   AF-A0A194WS85-F1
#
_cell.length_a   1.000
_cell.length_b   1.000
_cell.length_c   1.000
_cell.angle_alpha   90.00
_cell.angle_beta   90.00
_cell.angle_gamma   90.00
#
_symmetry.space_group_name_H-M   'P 1'
#
loop_
_entity.id
_entity.type
_entity.pdbx_description
1 polymer ?
#
loop_
_entity_poly.entity_id
_entity_poly.type
_entity_poly.pdbx_seq_one_letter_code
_entity_poly.pdbx_strand_id
1 'polypeptide(L)'
;MQSLFILALLTSAHALPNITSTPLAPGTCQGYPGWVPQPIGTLTQQFFFEARDTSNISLDGLRCSISASSSQLVIYTDPTVAFNIWSCGGNGTVEDIHGGAPLVFEGGEGEGELGYGGGGTGMGQSPEVFTHEVAGVAQDGLFLGGGNSSTWGFELVEVKSGGNDSEYYRMRLLGAKTVLKNGELAGFVRIVAL
;
A
#
# COMPACT_ATOMS: atom_id res chain seq x y z
N MET A 1 -54.34 -12.66 5.21
CA MET A 1 -53.17 -13.47 4.80
C MET A 1 -52.03 -12.50 4.57
N GLN A 2 -51.00 -12.52 5.42
CA GLN A 2 -49.90 -11.56 5.44
C GLN A 2 -48.62 -12.36 5.16
N SER A 3 -48.06 -12.23 3.95
CA SER A 3 -46.83 -12.90 3.56
C SER A 3 -45.64 -12.17 4.16
N LEU A 4 -44.94 -12.84 5.07
CA LEU A 4 -43.66 -12.40 5.63
C LEU A 4 -42.56 -12.79 4.62
N PHE A 5 -41.98 -11.81 3.92
CA PHE A 5 -40.82 -12.03 3.05
C PHE A 5 -39.55 -11.86 3.89
N ILE A 6 -38.93 -12.98 4.30
CA ILE A 6 -37.64 -12.97 4.98
C ILE A 6 -36.56 -12.84 3.90
N LEU A 7 -36.03 -11.63 3.73
CA LEU A 7 -34.85 -11.39 2.91
C LEU A 7 -33.62 -11.83 3.72
N ALA A 8 -33.15 -13.06 3.49
CA ALA A 8 -31.88 -13.51 4.00
C ALA A 8 -30.76 -12.74 3.28
N LEU A 9 -30.20 -11.73 3.94
CA LEU A 9 -28.99 -11.04 3.51
C LEU A 9 -27.82 -12.03 3.63
N LEU A 10 -27.55 -12.77 2.57
CA LEU A 10 -26.31 -13.51 2.41
C LEU A 10 -25.18 -12.46 2.30
N THR A 11 -24.43 -12.30 3.38
CA THR A 11 -23.17 -11.55 3.35
C THR A 11 -22.18 -12.37 2.54
N SER A 12 -22.06 -12.05 1.26
CA SER A 12 -21.01 -12.58 0.39
C SER A 12 -19.67 -12.09 0.91
N ALA A 13 -18.99 -12.90 1.73
CA ALA A 13 -17.60 -12.67 2.05
C ALA A 13 -16.79 -12.91 0.78
N HIS A 14 -16.46 -11.82 0.07
CA HIS A 14 -15.56 -11.88 -1.08
C HIS A 14 -14.15 -12.09 -0.55
N ALA A 15 -13.71 -13.35 -0.49
CA ALA A 15 -12.30 -13.65 -0.34
C ALA A 15 -11.54 -13.01 -1.51
N LEU A 16 -10.36 -12.43 -1.23
CA LEU A 16 -9.50 -11.93 -2.30
C LEU A 16 -9.22 -13.06 -3.30
N PRO A 17 -9.19 -12.76 -4.60
CA PRO A 17 -8.82 -13.77 -5.59
C PRO A 17 -7.42 -14.30 -5.28
N ASN A 18 -7.16 -15.56 -5.62
CA ASN A 18 -5.82 -16.13 -5.52
C ASN A 18 -4.90 -15.39 -6.51
N ILE A 19 -4.07 -14.49 -5.99
CA ILE A 19 -3.17 -13.65 -6.76
C ILE A 19 -1.77 -14.21 -6.70
N THR A 20 -1.14 -14.32 -7.87
CA THR A 20 0.29 -14.56 -7.99
C THR A 20 0.98 -13.21 -8.11
N SER A 21 1.73 -12.83 -7.09
CA SER A 21 2.52 -11.60 -7.08
C SER A 21 3.94 -11.89 -7.54
N THR A 22 4.40 -11.21 -8.59
CA THR A 22 5.75 -11.36 -9.14
C THR A 22 6.55 -10.07 -8.96
N PRO A 23 7.65 -10.06 -8.19
CA PRO A 23 8.47 -8.87 -7.99
C PRO A 23 9.14 -8.45 -9.30
N LEU A 24 9.20 -7.15 -9.55
CA LEU A 24 9.87 -6.53 -10.69
C LEU A 24 11.17 -5.88 -10.25
N ALA A 25 12.28 -6.49 -10.65
CA ALA A 25 13.64 -5.98 -10.43
C ALA A 25 13.87 -5.52 -8.96
N PRO A 26 13.71 -6.45 -7.99
CA PRO A 26 13.74 -6.14 -6.56
C PRO A 26 15.04 -5.44 -6.16
N GLY A 27 14.94 -4.46 -5.26
CA GLY A 27 16.07 -3.64 -4.82
C GLY A 27 16.58 -2.64 -5.86
N THR A 28 15.83 -2.38 -6.93
CA THR A 28 16.18 -1.40 -7.96
C THR A 28 14.99 -0.51 -8.32
N CYS A 29 15.26 0.61 -9.01
CA CYS A 29 14.20 1.48 -9.52
C CYS A 29 13.55 1.01 -10.83
N GLN A 30 14.00 -0.11 -11.43
CA GLN A 30 13.54 -0.55 -12.75
C GLN A 30 12.05 -0.93 -12.79
N GLY A 31 11.49 -1.37 -11.67
CA GLY A 31 10.07 -1.72 -11.59
C GLY A 31 9.14 -0.51 -11.51
N TYR A 32 9.64 0.68 -11.16
CA TYR A 32 8.82 1.85 -10.91
C TYR A 32 8.46 2.64 -12.19
N PRO A 33 7.34 3.38 -12.19
CA PRO A 33 6.88 4.10 -13.37
C PRO A 33 7.91 5.09 -13.94
N GLY A 34 8.07 5.06 -15.26
CA GLY A 34 8.92 6.01 -15.97
C GLY A 34 10.41 5.89 -15.63
N TRP A 35 10.86 4.73 -15.17
CA TRP A 35 12.29 4.46 -15.00
C TRP A 35 13.05 4.70 -16.31
N VAL A 36 14.16 5.44 -16.23
CA VAL A 36 15.07 5.67 -17.35
C VAL A 36 16.45 5.12 -16.97
N PRO A 37 17.11 4.34 -17.84
CA PRO A 37 18.47 3.88 -17.59
C PRO A 37 19.49 5.05 -17.63
N GLN A 38 20.66 4.80 -17.02
CA GLN A 38 21.85 5.64 -17.15
C GLN A 38 22.16 5.96 -18.64
N PRO A 39 22.73 7.14 -18.97
CA PRO A 39 23.53 8.03 -18.12
C PRO A 39 22.76 9.19 -17.45
N ILE A 40 21.44 9.29 -17.64
CA ILE A 40 20.65 10.46 -17.21
C ILE A 40 20.38 10.44 -15.70
N GLY A 41 20.54 9.27 -15.06
CA GLY A 41 20.33 9.04 -13.63
C GLY A 41 19.51 7.76 -13.43
N THR A 42 19.61 7.12 -12.26
CA THR A 42 18.67 6.05 -11.85
C THR A 42 17.46 6.71 -11.20
N LEU A 43 16.73 7.50 -11.98
CA LEU A 43 15.53 8.21 -11.52
C LEU A 43 14.29 7.66 -12.22
N THR A 44 13.16 7.78 -11.55
CA THR A 44 11.84 7.45 -12.08
C THR A 44 11.03 8.71 -12.30
N GLN A 45 9.89 8.57 -12.97
CA GLN A 45 8.84 9.59 -12.87
C GLN A 45 8.32 9.67 -11.43
N GLN A 46 7.60 10.75 -11.14
CA GLN A 46 6.89 10.90 -9.88
C GLN A 46 5.66 9.99 -9.88
N PHE A 47 5.33 9.43 -8.73
CA PHE A 47 4.18 8.57 -8.56
C PHE A 47 3.54 8.74 -7.18
N PHE A 48 2.31 8.26 -7.03
CA PHE A 48 1.65 8.12 -5.74
C PHE A 48 1.11 6.70 -5.55
N PHE A 49 0.62 6.42 -4.34
CA PHE A 49 0.03 5.13 -3.97
C PHE A 49 -1.47 5.29 -3.72
N GLU A 50 -2.25 4.29 -4.10
CA GLU A 50 -3.69 4.23 -3.81
C GLU A 50 -4.11 2.81 -3.40
N ALA A 51 -5.15 2.69 -2.60
CA ALA A 51 -5.78 1.40 -2.33
C ALA A 51 -6.48 0.85 -3.58
N ARG A 52 -6.41 -0.46 -3.76
CA ARG A 52 -6.99 -1.15 -4.92
C ARG A 52 -7.47 -2.55 -4.59
N ASP A 53 -8.58 -2.93 -5.22
CA ASP A 53 -9.24 -4.24 -5.12
C ASP A 53 -9.36 -4.69 -3.65
N THR A 54 -9.77 -3.76 -2.80
CA THR A 54 -9.95 -4.01 -1.38
C THR A 54 -11.26 -4.75 -1.11
N SER A 55 -11.30 -5.50 -0.01
CA SER A 55 -12.53 -6.15 0.47
C SER A 55 -13.65 -5.17 0.85
N ASN A 56 -13.35 -3.87 0.93
CA ASN A 56 -14.33 -2.80 1.04
C ASN A 56 -14.07 -1.74 -0.04
N ILE A 57 -14.86 -1.78 -1.11
CA ILE A 57 -14.73 -0.90 -2.28
C ILE A 57 -14.72 0.61 -1.97
N SER A 58 -15.18 1.05 -0.80
CA SER A 58 -15.06 2.46 -0.41
C SER A 58 -13.61 2.93 -0.19
N LEU A 59 -12.66 2.01 0.00
CA LEU A 59 -11.23 2.33 0.09
C LEU A 59 -10.59 2.45 -1.29
N ASP A 60 -11.16 1.85 -2.34
CA ASP A 60 -10.53 1.80 -3.65
C ASP A 60 -10.41 3.20 -4.26
N GLY A 61 -9.19 3.54 -4.67
CA GLY A 61 -8.84 4.86 -5.21
C GLY A 61 -8.54 5.94 -4.15
N LEU A 62 -8.67 5.63 -2.86
CA LEU A 62 -8.16 6.51 -1.81
C LEU A 62 -6.63 6.48 -1.80
N ARG A 63 -6.03 7.66 -1.65
CA ARG A 63 -4.58 7.86 -1.80
C ARG A 63 -3.87 7.72 -0.47
N CYS A 64 -2.66 7.17 -0.52
CA CYS A 64 -1.85 7.01 0.67
C CYS A 64 -1.12 8.31 1.03
N SER A 65 -0.92 8.53 2.32
CA SER A 65 -0.21 9.68 2.87
C SER A 65 0.60 9.25 4.08
N ILE A 66 1.62 10.01 4.47
CA ILE A 66 2.35 9.80 5.70
C ILE A 66 1.61 10.46 6.85
N SER A 67 1.20 9.66 7.81
CA SER A 67 0.61 10.13 9.05
C SER A 67 1.62 10.96 9.83
N ALA A 68 1.26 12.22 10.15
CA ALA A 68 2.10 13.11 10.95
C ALA A 68 2.33 12.60 12.38
N SER A 69 1.41 11.77 12.91
CA SER A 69 1.48 11.25 14.27
C SER A 69 2.33 9.98 14.40
N SER A 70 2.43 9.18 13.34
CA SER A 70 3.14 7.88 13.36
C SER A 70 4.34 7.81 12.42
N SER A 71 4.49 8.73 11.46
CA SER A 71 5.42 8.64 10.33
C SER A 71 5.19 7.41 9.43
N GLN A 72 4.01 6.78 9.52
CA GLN A 72 3.65 5.60 8.74
C GLN A 72 2.79 5.97 7.53
N LEU A 73 2.88 5.18 6.49
CA LEU A 73 2.01 5.23 5.33
C LEU A 73 0.61 4.74 5.72
N VAL A 74 -0.37 5.60 5.53
CA VAL A 74 -1.78 5.39 5.86
C VAL A 74 -2.66 5.81 4.70
N ILE A 75 -3.95 5.46 4.76
CA ILE A 75 -4.98 6.01 3.86
C ILE A 75 -6.00 6.77 4.69
N TYR A 76 -6.12 8.08 4.48
CA TYR A 76 -7.17 8.85 5.14
C TYR A 76 -8.55 8.55 4.56
N THR A 77 -9.57 8.51 5.40
CA THR A 77 -10.97 8.32 4.96
C THR A 77 -11.51 9.56 4.24
N ASP A 78 -10.98 10.74 4.55
CA ASP A 78 -11.25 11.98 3.85
C ASP A 78 -10.35 12.09 2.60
N PRO A 79 -10.93 12.01 1.38
CA PRO A 79 -10.16 12.06 0.13
C PRO A 79 -9.59 13.47 -0.17
N THR A 80 -9.92 14.49 0.62
CA THR A 80 -9.39 15.84 0.47
C THR A 80 -8.06 16.05 1.20
N VAL A 81 -7.67 15.12 2.07
CA VAL A 81 -6.37 15.15 2.74
C VAL A 81 -5.25 15.02 1.71
N ALA A 82 -4.21 15.84 1.89
CA ALA A 82 -3.04 15.81 1.01
C ALA A 82 -2.35 14.43 1.08
N PHE A 83 -1.90 13.96 -0.07
CA PHE A 83 -1.16 12.72 -0.24
C PHE A 83 0.29 13.05 -0.62
N ASN A 84 1.20 12.13 -0.32
CA ASN A 84 2.60 12.29 -0.66
C ASN A 84 2.84 11.87 -2.11
N ILE A 85 3.90 12.43 -2.69
CA ILE A 85 4.36 12.07 -4.03
C ILE A 85 5.78 11.56 -3.86
N TRP A 86 6.08 10.44 -4.51
CA TRP A 86 7.35 9.77 -4.39
C TRP A 86 8.06 9.66 -5.73
N SER A 87 9.36 9.39 -5.64
CA SER A 87 10.19 8.96 -6.75
C SER A 87 11.14 7.89 -6.27
N CYS A 88 11.61 7.02 -7.16
CA CYS A 88 12.70 6.10 -6.85
C CYS A 88 14.01 6.64 -7.42
N GLY A 89 15.05 6.63 -6.58
CA GLY A 89 16.38 7.12 -6.89
C GLY A 89 17.49 6.14 -6.51
N GLY A 90 18.67 6.33 -7.11
CA GLY A 90 19.91 5.73 -6.63
C GLY A 90 19.88 4.20 -6.65
N ASN A 91 19.95 3.59 -5.48
CA ASN A 91 20.02 2.14 -5.25
C ASN A 91 18.63 1.51 -4.96
N GLY A 92 17.56 1.98 -5.61
CA GLY A 92 16.21 1.48 -5.34
C GLY A 92 15.54 2.15 -4.14
N THR A 93 15.99 3.34 -3.75
CA THR A 93 15.44 4.09 -2.62
C THR A 93 14.20 4.86 -3.07
N VAL A 94 13.07 4.69 -2.38
CA VAL A 94 11.87 5.47 -2.62
C VAL A 94 11.86 6.68 -1.68
N GLU A 95 11.85 7.88 -2.24
CA GLU A 95 11.97 9.15 -1.52
C GLU A 95 10.75 10.03 -1.79
N ASP A 96 10.30 10.78 -0.78
CA ASP A 96 9.30 11.84 -0.97
C ASP A 96 9.97 13.02 -1.71
N ILE A 97 9.32 13.49 -2.77
CA ILE A 97 9.85 14.57 -3.62
C ILE A 97 9.99 15.92 -2.89
N HIS A 98 9.36 16.08 -1.72
CA HIS A 98 9.43 17.29 -0.89
C HIS A 98 10.55 17.22 0.16
N GLY A 99 11.42 16.20 0.12
CA GLY A 99 12.61 16.11 0.99
C GLY A 99 12.39 15.33 2.28
N GLY A 100 11.63 14.23 2.23
CA GLY A 100 11.44 13.30 3.35
C GLY A 100 12.55 12.27 3.49
N ALA A 101 12.51 11.49 4.56
CA ALA A 101 13.34 10.29 4.67
C ALA A 101 12.86 9.23 3.64
N PRO A 102 13.71 8.25 3.28
CA PRO A 102 13.29 7.13 2.47
C PRO A 102 12.11 6.36 3.09
N LEU A 103 11.23 5.85 2.23
CA LEU A 103 10.25 4.85 2.64
C LEU A 103 10.93 3.50 2.86
N VAL A 104 10.72 2.94 4.04
CA VAL A 104 11.22 1.62 4.42
C VAL A 104 10.20 0.88 5.27
N PHE A 105 10.22 -0.44 5.22
CA PHE A 105 9.43 -1.27 6.12
C PHE A 105 10.03 -1.24 7.52
N GLU A 106 9.19 -0.94 8.50
CA GLU A 106 9.46 -1.12 9.91
C GLU A 106 9.37 -2.62 10.26
N GLY A 107 10.43 -3.20 10.81
CA GLY A 107 10.34 -4.54 11.43
C GLY A 107 10.93 -5.74 10.69
N GLY A 108 11.80 -5.57 9.69
CA GLY A 108 12.50 -6.69 9.02
C GLY A 108 11.65 -7.41 7.96
N GLU A 109 12.09 -8.58 7.48
CA GLU A 109 11.42 -9.31 6.41
C GLU A 109 10.08 -9.93 6.87
N GLY A 110 8.99 -9.66 6.14
CA GLY A 110 7.71 -10.35 6.30
C GLY A 110 6.52 -9.41 6.48
N GLU A 111 6.07 -9.24 7.72
CA GLU A 111 4.98 -8.33 8.10
C GLU A 111 5.57 -7.03 8.61
N GLY A 112 5.14 -5.90 8.04
CA GLY A 112 5.68 -4.61 8.42
C GLY A 112 4.78 -3.46 7.99
N GLU A 113 4.86 -2.37 8.73
CA GLU A 113 4.26 -1.09 8.37
C GLU A 113 5.30 -0.33 7.53
N LEU A 114 4.86 0.33 6.47
CA LEU A 114 5.76 1.15 5.65
C LEU A 114 5.73 2.56 6.18
N GLY A 115 6.87 3.20 6.35
CA GLY A 115 6.95 4.55 6.88
C GLY A 115 8.26 5.22 6.53
N TYR A 116 8.45 6.43 7.06
CA TYR A 116 9.74 7.08 6.95
C TYR A 116 10.78 6.38 7.82
N GLY A 117 11.89 6.01 7.20
CA GLY A 117 13.03 5.47 7.92
C GLY A 117 13.53 6.47 8.95
N GLY A 118 13.33 6.17 10.24
CA GLY A 118 13.96 6.93 11.31
C GLY A 118 15.46 6.89 11.11
N GLY A 119 16.15 8.04 11.13
CA GLY A 119 17.58 8.19 10.81
C GLY A 119 18.57 7.44 11.72
N GLY A 120 18.13 6.43 12.48
CA GLY A 120 18.96 5.44 13.15
C GLY A 120 19.45 4.38 12.16
N THR A 121 20.60 3.77 12.47
CA THR A 121 21.43 2.91 11.61
C THR A 121 20.79 1.58 11.13
N GLY A 122 19.49 1.37 11.34
CA GLY A 122 18.76 0.26 10.74
C GLY A 122 18.17 0.70 9.40
N MET A 123 18.82 0.32 8.29
CA MET A 123 18.21 0.46 6.96
C MET A 123 17.05 -0.54 6.90
N GLY A 124 15.82 -0.08 7.13
CA GLY A 124 14.64 -0.89 6.86
C GLY A 124 14.63 -1.34 5.39
N GLN A 125 13.85 -2.37 5.07
CA GLN A 125 13.76 -2.87 3.70
C GLN A 125 13.02 -1.85 2.82
N SER A 126 13.62 -1.44 1.71
CA SER A 126 12.94 -0.61 0.71
C SER A 126 11.73 -1.35 0.13
N PRO A 127 10.63 -0.65 -0.18
CA PRO A 127 9.51 -1.27 -0.85
C PRO A 127 9.88 -1.71 -2.28
N GLU A 128 9.25 -2.78 -2.71
CA GLU A 128 9.43 -3.41 -4.02
C GLU A 128 8.18 -3.22 -4.88
N VAL A 129 8.35 -3.35 -6.20
CA VAL A 129 7.25 -3.30 -7.16
C VAL A 129 6.88 -4.70 -7.60
N PHE A 130 5.59 -4.96 -7.72
CA PHE A 130 5.03 -6.23 -8.14
C PHE A 130 4.10 -6.06 -9.34
N THR A 131 4.02 -7.11 -10.15
CA THR A 131 2.90 -7.36 -11.06
C THR A 131 2.03 -8.46 -10.48
N HIS A 132 0.74 -8.41 -10.78
CA HIS A 132 -0.23 -9.39 -10.31
C HIS A 132 -0.77 -10.23 -11.47
N GLU A 133 -1.00 -11.50 -11.22
CA GLU A 133 -1.79 -12.37 -12.07
C GLU A 133 -2.92 -13.02 -11.26
N VAL A 134 -4.12 -13.08 -11.83
CA VAL A 134 -5.27 -13.79 -11.27
C VAL A 134 -5.65 -14.91 -12.23
N ALA A 135 -5.55 -16.16 -11.78
CA ALA A 135 -5.83 -17.34 -12.61
C ALA A 135 -5.08 -17.33 -13.96
N GLY A 136 -3.82 -16.87 -13.97
CA GLY A 136 -2.98 -16.76 -15.16
C GLY A 136 -3.30 -15.57 -16.07
N VAL A 137 -4.18 -14.66 -15.64
CA VAL A 137 -4.47 -13.41 -16.35
C VAL A 137 -3.74 -12.27 -15.66
N ALA A 138 -2.84 -11.61 -16.38
CA ALA A 138 -2.16 -10.40 -15.92
C ALA A 138 -3.18 -9.32 -15.54
N GLN A 139 -3.02 -8.74 -14.36
CA GLN A 139 -3.81 -7.61 -13.89
C GLN A 139 -3.13 -6.31 -14.32
N ASP A 140 -3.93 -5.29 -14.61
CA ASP A 140 -3.41 -3.98 -15.00
C ASP A 140 -2.78 -3.24 -13.81
N GLY A 141 -1.62 -2.64 -14.03
CA GLY A 141 -0.92 -1.80 -13.07
C GLY A 141 0.27 -2.43 -12.37
N LEU A 142 0.85 -1.63 -11.49
CA LEU A 142 2.00 -1.96 -10.65
C LEU A 142 1.57 -1.87 -9.18
N PHE A 143 2.08 -2.75 -8.35
CA PHE A 143 1.65 -2.87 -6.96
C PHE A 143 2.83 -2.78 -6.00
N LEU A 144 2.60 -2.11 -4.88
CA LEU A 144 3.60 -1.93 -3.82
C LEU A 144 3.63 -3.17 -2.92
N GLY A 145 4.82 -3.63 -2.58
CA GLY A 145 5.01 -4.77 -1.69
C GLY A 145 6.42 -4.87 -1.12
N GLY A 146 6.76 -6.04 -0.62
CA GLY A 146 8.09 -6.40 -0.12
C GLY A 146 8.15 -7.86 0.30
N GLY A 147 9.34 -8.45 0.35
CA GLY A 147 9.53 -9.79 0.93
C GLY A 147 8.64 -10.88 0.28
N ASN A 148 8.48 -10.82 -1.05
CA ASN A 148 7.61 -11.72 -1.84
C ASN A 148 6.10 -11.61 -1.54
N SER A 149 5.64 -10.52 -0.95
CA SER A 149 4.21 -10.22 -0.81
C SER A 149 3.89 -8.81 -1.28
N SER A 150 2.68 -8.64 -1.79
CA SER A 150 2.09 -7.34 -2.13
C SER A 150 0.67 -7.19 -1.58
N THR A 151 0.23 -8.10 -0.71
CA THR A 151 -1.09 -8.02 -0.07
C THR A 151 -0.99 -7.18 1.20
N TRP A 152 -1.93 -6.27 1.39
CA TRP A 152 -1.98 -5.35 2.52
C TRP A 152 -3.21 -5.58 3.38
N GLY A 153 -3.02 -5.39 4.68
CA GLY A 153 -4.08 -5.30 5.66
C GLY A 153 -4.36 -3.84 6.00
N PHE A 154 -5.64 -3.49 6.13
CA PHE A 154 -6.13 -2.15 6.40
C PHE A 154 -6.99 -2.16 7.67
N GLU A 155 -6.52 -1.53 8.73
CA GLU A 155 -7.21 -1.40 10.01
C GLU A 155 -7.73 0.04 10.16
N LEU A 156 -9.04 0.21 10.32
CA LEU A 156 -9.61 1.53 10.58
C LEU A 156 -9.18 2.02 11.96
N VAL A 157 -8.51 3.17 12.00
CA VAL A 157 -8.15 3.89 13.22
C VAL A 157 -9.08 5.09 13.36
N GLU A 158 -10.06 4.95 14.25
CA GLU A 158 -10.96 6.04 14.62
C GLU A 158 -10.22 7.07 15.47
N VAL A 159 -10.30 8.34 15.09
CA VAL A 159 -9.71 9.42 15.88
C VAL A 159 -10.69 9.77 17.01
N LYS A 160 -10.25 9.60 18.25
CA LYS A 160 -11.03 9.98 19.42
C LYS A 160 -11.29 11.49 19.42
N SER A 161 -12.50 11.89 19.82
CA SER A 161 -12.93 13.29 19.93
C SER A 161 -11.84 14.17 20.57
N GLY A 162 -11.40 15.21 19.83
CA GLY A 162 -10.41 16.20 20.27
C GLY A 162 -9.01 16.05 19.65
N GLY A 163 -8.78 15.04 18.80
CA GLY A 163 -7.59 14.96 17.96
C GLY A 163 -7.66 15.89 16.74
N ASN A 164 -6.49 16.34 16.26
CA ASN A 164 -6.37 17.08 15.00
C ASN A 164 -6.24 16.14 13.77
N ASP A 165 -6.14 14.84 13.99
CA ASP A 165 -6.02 13.85 12.91
C ASP A 165 -7.42 13.53 12.34
N SER A 166 -7.46 13.28 11.05
CA SER A 166 -8.63 12.67 10.39
C SER A 166 -8.59 11.15 10.58
N GLU A 167 -9.74 10.48 10.53
CA GLU A 167 -9.78 9.01 10.52
C GLU A 167 -8.97 8.45 9.35
N TYR A 168 -8.27 7.36 9.59
CA TYR A 168 -7.41 6.73 8.58
C TYR A 168 -7.39 5.22 8.74
N TYR A 169 -7.04 4.53 7.66
CA TYR A 169 -6.68 3.14 7.68
C TYR A 169 -5.17 3.01 7.89
N ARG A 170 -4.79 2.36 8.99
CA ARG A 170 -3.42 1.89 9.19
C ARG A 170 -3.17 0.72 8.26
N MET A 171 -2.00 0.71 7.64
CA MET A 171 -1.65 -0.27 6.61
C MET A 171 -0.47 -1.12 7.08
N ARG A 172 -0.56 -2.43 6.88
CA ARG A 172 0.58 -3.33 7.04
C ARG A 172 0.67 -4.33 5.90
N LEU A 173 1.89 -4.68 5.51
CA LEU A 173 2.11 -5.74 4.56
C LEU A 173 1.80 -7.10 5.22
N LEU A 174 1.06 -7.95 4.52
CA LEU A 174 0.72 -9.29 4.95
C LEU A 174 1.71 -10.27 4.32
N GLY A 175 2.56 -10.92 5.10
CA GLY A 175 3.38 -12.05 4.63
C GLY A 175 2.52 -13.27 4.23
N ALA A 176 3.13 -14.24 3.54
CA ALA A 176 2.44 -15.37 2.89
C ALA A 176 1.56 -16.27 3.81
N LYS A 177 1.68 -16.18 5.13
CA LYS A 177 0.91 -16.96 6.11
C LYS A 177 0.17 -16.08 7.12
N THR A 178 0.16 -14.79 6.88
CA THR A 178 -0.42 -13.81 7.78
C THR A 178 -1.93 -13.92 7.75
N VAL A 179 -2.55 -13.94 8.92
CA VAL A 179 -4.00 -13.85 9.05
C VAL A 179 -4.36 -12.39 9.32
N LEU A 180 -5.48 -11.94 8.77
CA LEU A 180 -6.04 -10.62 9.09
C LEU A 180 -6.37 -10.53 10.58
N LYS A 181 -6.08 -9.38 11.17
CA LYS A 181 -6.55 -9.05 12.52
C LYS A 181 -8.07 -8.86 12.49
N ASN A 182 -8.70 -8.93 13.66
CA ASN A 182 -10.12 -8.69 13.77
C ASN A 182 -10.48 -7.26 13.32
N GLY A 183 -11.38 -7.14 12.35
CA GLY A 183 -11.77 -5.85 11.75
C GLY A 183 -10.83 -5.33 10.66
N GLU A 184 -9.73 -6.03 10.37
CA GLU A 184 -8.83 -5.68 9.28
C GLU A 184 -9.41 -6.12 7.93
N LEU A 185 -9.27 -5.27 6.94
CA LEU A 185 -9.64 -5.53 5.56
C LEU A 185 -8.39 -5.95 4.78
N ALA A 186 -8.53 -6.80 3.77
CA ALA A 186 -7.45 -7.09 2.84
C ALA A 186 -7.62 -6.33 1.52
N GLY A 187 -6.51 -6.08 0.83
CA GLY A 187 -6.46 -5.53 -0.52
C GLY A 187 -5.04 -5.30 -1.00
N PHE A 188 -4.86 -4.41 -1.97
CA PHE A 188 -3.57 -4.07 -2.56
C PHE A 188 -3.32 -2.57 -2.55
N VAL A 189 -2.06 -2.20 -2.76
CA VAL A 189 -1.64 -0.82 -2.92
C VAL A 189 -1.08 -0.67 -4.32
N ARG A 190 -1.76 0.10 -5.17
CA ARG A 190 -1.36 0.36 -6.55
C ARG A 190 -0.41 1.56 -6.60
N ILE A 191 0.60 1.47 -7.47
CA ILE A 191 1.51 2.57 -7.80
C ILE A 191 0.97 3.28 -9.05
N VAL A 192 0.72 4.58 -8.95
CA VAL A 192 0.11 5.40 -10.01
C VAL A 192 1.09 6.48 -10.45
N ALA A 193 1.47 6.46 -11.73
CA ALA A 193 2.31 7.49 -12.33
C ALA A 193 1.57 8.83 -12.42
N LEU A 194 2.30 9.93 -12.25
CA LEU A 194 1.80 11.31 -12.43
C LEU A 194 2.03 11.85 -13.84
#